data_AF-A0A848WFV7-F1
#
_entry.id   AF-A0A848WFV7-F1
#
_cell.length_a   1.000
_cell.length_b   1.000
_cell.length_c   1.000
_cell.angle_alpha   90.00
_cell.angle_beta   90.00
_cell.angle_gamma   90.00
#
_symmetry.space_group_name_H-M   'P 1'
#
loop_
_entity.id
_entity.type
_entity.pdbx_description
1 polymer ?
#
loop_
_entity_poly.entity_id
_entity_poly.type
_entity_poly.pdbx_seq_one_letter_code
_entity_poly.pdbx_strand_id
1 'polypeptide(L)'
;MLFNSAIVFVLASTSTAVACACCAEPGFRATTNFEMEDWLSEEIARIKINGEAHLYTGACWPDCTRGIKDPQETYDASLVISEDVWQLDFAAQDAPGGTLRWTTPDDLSFFRADTTPEAGSGDAILYAEVRMRIELAGSGVFTGSLMPAELVLTGQSNVCLDASRLQNWHLIVGTEEASFHFFGDLAGTPQ
;
A
#
# COMPACT_ATOMS: atom_id res chain seq x y z
N MET A 1 -54.16 -3.98 -49.23
CA MET A 1 -54.12 -4.12 -47.76
C MET A 1 -52.66 -4.23 -47.36
N LEU A 2 -52.15 -3.19 -46.72
CA LEU A 2 -50.76 -3.06 -46.25
C LEU A 2 -50.64 -3.80 -44.92
N PHE A 3 -49.69 -4.72 -44.78
CA PHE A 3 -49.25 -5.21 -43.47
C PHE A 3 -47.76 -4.88 -43.30
N ASN A 4 -47.52 -3.80 -42.57
CA ASN A 4 -46.24 -3.46 -41.97
C ASN A 4 -45.90 -4.51 -40.91
N SER A 5 -44.86 -5.32 -41.13
CA SER A 5 -44.19 -6.05 -40.04
C SER A 5 -42.97 -5.25 -39.61
N ALA A 6 -43.14 -4.46 -38.55
CA ALA A 6 -42.04 -3.86 -37.83
C ALA A 6 -41.29 -4.97 -37.07
N ILE A 7 -40.04 -5.23 -37.45
CA ILE A 7 -39.11 -6.04 -36.67
C ILE A 7 -38.63 -5.16 -35.52
N VAL A 8 -39.12 -5.43 -34.31
CA VAL A 8 -38.62 -4.82 -33.07
C VAL A 8 -37.33 -5.55 -32.69
N PHE A 9 -36.20 -4.86 -32.88
CA PHE A 9 -34.90 -5.29 -32.37
C PHE A 9 -34.87 -5.05 -30.86
N VAL A 10 -35.01 -6.10 -30.06
CA VAL A 10 -34.82 -6.05 -28.61
C VAL A 10 -33.31 -6.09 -28.33
N LEU A 11 -32.71 -4.92 -28.11
CA LEU A 11 -31.38 -4.79 -27.54
C LEU A 11 -31.46 -5.20 -26.06
N ALA A 12 -31.07 -6.44 -25.76
CA ALA A 12 -30.88 -6.89 -24.39
C ALA A 12 -29.68 -6.15 -23.79
N SER A 13 -29.94 -5.26 -22.83
CA SER A 13 -28.95 -4.52 -22.08
C SER A 13 -28.08 -5.46 -21.24
N THR A 14 -26.89 -5.80 -21.73
CA THR A 14 -25.84 -6.44 -20.92
C THR A 14 -25.09 -5.36 -20.14
N SER A 15 -25.60 -4.97 -18.98
CA SER A 15 -24.84 -4.12 -18.06
C SER A 15 -25.29 -4.36 -16.64
N THR A 16 -24.30 -4.51 -15.73
CA THR A 16 -24.38 -4.65 -14.24
C THR A 16 -24.17 -6.06 -13.65
N ALA A 17 -23.24 -6.86 -14.15
CA ALA A 17 -22.71 -8.03 -13.40
C ALA A 17 -21.35 -7.76 -12.70
N VAL A 18 -20.79 -6.55 -12.84
CA VAL A 18 -19.46 -6.21 -12.31
C VAL A 18 -19.51 -5.78 -10.84
N ALA A 19 -20.68 -5.33 -10.35
CA ALA A 19 -20.82 -4.79 -8.99
C ALA A 19 -20.65 -5.84 -7.87
N CYS A 20 -20.94 -7.12 -8.14
CA CYS A 20 -20.83 -8.18 -7.13
C CYS A 20 -19.47 -8.88 -7.10
N ALA A 21 -18.57 -8.61 -8.05
CA ALA A 21 -17.29 -9.32 -8.14
C ALA A 21 -16.31 -8.92 -7.03
N CYS A 22 -16.46 -7.70 -6.50
CA CYS A 22 -15.61 -7.18 -5.43
C CYS A 22 -16.28 -7.23 -4.04
N CYS A 23 -17.54 -7.66 -3.95
CA CYS A 23 -18.26 -7.80 -2.68
C CYS A 23 -17.63 -8.89 -1.81
N ALA A 24 -17.52 -8.63 -0.52
CA ALA A 24 -17.03 -9.61 0.44
C ALA A 24 -18.18 -10.13 1.29
N GLU A 25 -18.22 -11.44 1.51
CA GLU A 25 -19.19 -12.07 2.41
C GLU A 25 -18.69 -12.02 3.87
N PRO A 26 -19.60 -12.06 4.86
CA PRO A 26 -19.20 -12.15 6.27
C PRO A 26 -18.26 -13.34 6.54
N GLY A 27 -17.22 -13.10 7.33
CA GLY A 27 -16.18 -14.09 7.64
C GLY A 27 -15.15 -14.30 6.52
N PHE A 28 -15.19 -13.51 5.44
CA PHE A 28 -14.19 -13.59 4.37
C PHE A 28 -12.77 -13.42 4.93
N ARG A 29 -11.87 -14.30 4.53
CA ARG A 29 -10.44 -14.23 4.83
C ARG A 29 -9.63 -14.83 3.71
N ALA A 30 -8.71 -14.08 3.13
CA ALA A 30 -7.86 -14.57 2.06
C ALA A 30 -6.53 -13.81 1.99
N THR A 31 -5.50 -14.52 1.54
CA THR A 31 -4.27 -13.94 1.02
C THR A 31 -4.17 -14.31 -0.46
N THR A 32 -3.93 -13.33 -1.32
CA THR A 32 -3.67 -13.57 -2.75
C THR A 32 -2.32 -12.95 -3.07
N ASN A 33 -1.51 -13.65 -3.86
CA ASN A 33 -0.31 -13.07 -4.44
C ASN A 33 -0.66 -12.59 -5.86
N PHE A 34 -0.22 -11.39 -6.19
CA PHE A 34 -0.39 -10.81 -7.51
C PHE A 34 0.99 -10.61 -8.13
N GLU A 35 1.11 -10.91 -9.41
CA GLU A 35 2.15 -10.30 -10.23
C GLU A 35 1.77 -8.83 -10.44
N MET A 36 2.77 -7.96 -10.51
CA MET A 36 2.58 -6.53 -10.72
C MET A 36 2.12 -6.25 -12.16
N GLU A 37 0.81 -6.38 -12.41
CA GLU A 37 0.17 -6.05 -13.68
C GLU A 37 -0.12 -4.54 -13.79
N ASP A 38 -0.41 -4.06 -15.01
CA ASP A 38 -0.62 -2.62 -15.30
C ASP A 38 -1.68 -1.98 -14.39
N TRP A 39 -2.85 -2.63 -14.21
CA TRP A 39 -3.94 -2.08 -13.39
C TRP A 39 -3.57 -1.97 -11.91
N LEU A 40 -2.76 -2.91 -11.40
CA LEU A 40 -2.32 -2.93 -10.02
C LEU A 40 -1.25 -1.86 -9.79
N SER A 41 -0.36 -1.68 -10.77
CA SER A 41 0.63 -0.60 -10.80
C SER A 41 -0.05 0.77 -10.80
N GLU A 42 -1.09 0.96 -11.61
CA GLU A 42 -1.87 2.20 -11.64
C GLU A 42 -2.56 2.50 -10.30
N GLU A 43 -3.11 1.48 -9.64
CA GLU A 43 -3.79 1.64 -8.36
C GLU A 43 -2.79 2.02 -7.26
N ILE A 44 -1.64 1.35 -7.23
CA ILE A 44 -0.57 1.59 -6.28
C ILE A 44 0.12 2.95 -6.52
N ALA A 45 0.24 3.40 -7.77
CA ALA A 45 0.81 4.71 -8.11
C ALA A 45 -0.01 5.89 -7.56
N ARG A 46 -1.26 5.66 -7.13
CA ARG A 46 -2.11 6.68 -6.49
C ARG A 46 -1.74 6.95 -5.03
N ILE A 47 -0.93 6.10 -4.42
CA ILE A 47 -0.54 6.20 -3.02
C ILE A 47 0.31 7.45 -2.79
N LYS A 48 -0.03 8.17 -1.72
CA LYS A 48 0.71 9.35 -1.25
C LYS A 48 0.88 9.27 0.25
N ILE A 49 2.05 9.66 0.74
CA ILE A 49 2.29 9.76 2.19
C ILE A 49 1.78 11.10 2.71
N ASN A 50 1.18 11.09 3.89
CA ASN A 50 0.68 12.28 4.57
C ASN A 50 1.78 12.96 5.42
N GLY A 51 2.87 13.35 4.77
CA GLY A 51 3.87 14.30 5.27
C GLY A 51 4.74 13.90 6.47
N GLU A 52 4.25 13.09 7.41
CA GLU A 52 4.98 12.74 8.64
C GLU A 52 5.31 11.24 8.66
N ALA A 53 6.55 10.91 9.00
CA ALA A 53 7.03 9.56 9.25
C ALA A 53 7.61 9.45 10.67
N HIS A 54 7.19 8.42 11.38
CA HIS A 54 7.69 8.09 12.70
C HIS A 54 8.64 6.91 12.63
N LEU A 55 9.78 7.04 13.30
CA LEU A 55 10.68 5.95 13.56
C LEU A 55 10.18 5.18 14.79
N TYR A 56 10.03 3.86 14.67
CA TYR A 56 9.69 3.03 15.80
C TYR A 56 10.82 3.04 16.84
N THR A 57 10.53 3.58 18.03
CA THR A 57 11.47 3.65 19.15
C THR A 57 11.03 2.67 20.25
N GLY A 58 11.80 1.60 20.41
CA GLY A 58 11.61 0.61 21.47
C GLY A 58 12.41 0.93 22.73
N ALA A 59 12.39 0.02 23.71
CA ALA A 59 13.11 0.17 24.97
C ALA A 59 14.64 0.31 24.84
N CYS A 60 15.22 -0.08 23.71
CA CYS A 60 16.65 0.01 23.43
C CYS A 60 17.01 1.15 22.47
N TRP A 61 16.15 2.16 22.36
CA TRP A 61 16.45 3.38 21.62
C TRP A 61 17.54 4.22 22.31
N PRO A 62 18.51 4.81 21.56
CA PRO A 62 18.73 4.66 20.12
C PRO A 62 19.62 3.46 19.73
N ASP A 63 20.22 2.75 20.70
CA ASP A 63 21.27 1.75 20.48
C ASP A 63 20.90 0.58 19.54
N CYS A 64 19.62 0.20 19.46
CA CYS A 64 19.14 -0.85 18.55
C CYS A 64 18.88 -0.37 17.11
N THR A 65 18.78 0.94 16.89
CA THR A 65 18.53 1.51 15.57
C THR A 65 19.83 1.57 14.80
N ARG A 66 19.92 0.77 13.74
CA ARG A 66 21.15 0.63 12.94
C ARG A 66 20.84 0.93 11.47
N GLY A 67 21.82 1.46 10.75
CA GLY A 67 21.64 1.87 9.34
C GLY A 67 21.06 3.28 9.16
N ILE A 68 20.91 4.05 10.24
CA ILE A 68 20.54 5.46 10.21
C ILE A 68 21.56 6.23 11.06
N LYS A 69 22.23 7.21 10.47
CA LYS A 69 23.13 8.11 11.19
C LYS A 69 22.31 9.15 11.98
N ASP A 70 22.61 9.29 13.27
CA ASP A 70 21.99 10.26 14.19
C ASP A 70 20.45 10.28 14.10
N PRO A 71 19.79 9.13 14.37
CA PRO A 71 18.39 8.94 14.03
C PRO A 71 17.47 9.83 14.88
N GLN A 72 16.45 10.41 14.24
CA GLN A 72 15.39 11.21 14.85
C GLN A 72 14.12 10.37 15.03
N GLU A 73 13.26 10.74 15.99
CA GLU A 73 11.97 10.06 16.21
C GLU A 73 10.96 10.33 15.10
N THR A 74 11.02 11.53 14.50
CA THR A 74 10.10 11.98 13.46
C THR A 74 10.86 12.62 12.30
N TYR A 75 10.34 12.43 11.09
CA TYR A 75 10.81 13.05 9.86
C TYR A 75 9.62 13.57 9.05
N ASP A 76 9.83 14.65 8.32
CA ASP A 76 8.96 14.98 7.19
C ASP A 76 9.26 13.99 6.06
N ALA A 77 8.25 13.30 5.55
CA ALA A 77 8.39 12.27 4.54
C ALA A 77 7.54 12.53 3.29
N SER A 78 8.10 12.21 2.13
CA SER A 78 7.40 12.27 0.86
C SER A 78 7.74 11.10 -0.03
N LEU A 79 6.71 10.51 -0.65
CA LEU A 79 6.86 9.43 -1.62
C LEU A 79 6.68 9.97 -3.03
N VAL A 80 7.64 9.66 -3.91
CA VAL A 80 7.57 9.91 -5.35
C VAL A 80 7.68 8.58 -6.06
N ILE A 81 6.74 8.31 -6.97
CA ILE A 81 6.75 7.17 -7.86
C ILE A 81 6.89 7.72 -9.28
N SER A 82 7.96 7.32 -9.98
CA SER A 82 8.25 7.76 -11.35
C SER A 82 8.74 6.59 -12.17
N GLU A 83 7.99 6.25 -13.22
CA GLU A 83 8.23 5.04 -14.02
C GLU A 83 8.25 3.82 -13.07
N ASP A 84 9.38 3.11 -13.00
CA ASP A 84 9.55 1.94 -12.13
C ASP A 84 10.33 2.24 -10.86
N VAL A 85 10.63 3.51 -10.56
CA VAL A 85 11.44 3.90 -9.40
C VAL A 85 10.58 4.58 -8.35
N TRP A 86 10.66 4.03 -7.15
CA TRP A 86 10.03 4.57 -5.96
C TRP A 86 11.10 5.24 -5.10
N GLN A 87 10.78 6.43 -4.64
CA GLN A 87 11.67 7.24 -3.83
C GLN A 87 10.93 7.77 -2.61
N LEU A 88 11.40 7.37 -1.43
CA LEU A 88 10.95 7.89 -0.16
C LEU A 88 12.02 8.82 0.41
N ASP A 89 11.71 10.11 0.40
CA ASP A 89 12.58 11.16 0.94
C ASP A 89 12.18 11.46 2.40
N PHE A 90 13.19 11.62 3.25
CA PHE A 90 13.07 11.98 4.65
C PHE A 90 13.84 13.27 4.91
N ALA A 91 13.17 14.27 5.45
CA ALA A 91 13.76 15.50 5.94
C ALA A 91 13.61 15.60 7.45
N ALA A 92 14.63 16.12 8.12
CA ALA A 92 14.57 16.45 9.54
C ALA A 92 14.89 17.94 9.71
N GLN A 93 14.23 18.60 10.66
CA GLN A 93 14.33 20.06 10.82
C GLN A 93 15.76 20.51 11.16
N ASP A 94 16.43 19.77 12.04
CA ASP A 94 17.75 20.12 12.58
C ASP A 94 18.83 19.06 12.30
N ALA A 95 18.56 18.11 11.41
CA ALA A 95 19.48 17.04 11.06
C ALA A 95 19.49 16.79 9.54
N PRO A 96 20.58 16.23 8.98
CA PRO A 96 20.60 15.81 7.59
C PRO A 96 19.45 14.83 7.31
N GLY A 97 18.83 14.98 6.14
CA GLY A 97 17.84 14.04 5.64
C GLY A 97 18.48 12.83 4.95
N GLY A 98 17.64 11.98 4.39
CA GLY A 98 18.07 10.84 3.59
C GLY A 98 17.00 10.40 2.61
N THR A 99 17.38 9.54 1.68
CA THR A 99 16.49 9.00 0.68
C THR A 99 16.63 7.48 0.65
N LEU A 100 15.50 6.78 0.61
CA LEU A 100 15.40 5.36 0.32
C LEU A 100 14.81 5.18 -1.08
N ARG A 101 15.46 4.39 -1.92
CA ARG A 101 14.99 4.10 -3.29
C ARG A 101 14.85 2.60 -3.51
N TRP A 102 13.87 2.21 -4.30
CA TRP A 102 13.71 0.84 -4.78
C TRP A 102 13.01 0.86 -6.14
N THR A 103 13.04 -0.27 -6.84
CA THR A 103 12.24 -0.46 -8.06
C THR A 103 10.90 -1.11 -7.72
N THR A 104 9.89 -0.89 -8.54
CA THR A 104 8.61 -1.60 -8.45
C THR A 104 8.87 -3.11 -8.32
N PRO A 105 8.31 -3.79 -7.30
CA PRO A 105 8.50 -5.22 -7.13
C PRO A 105 7.69 -6.02 -8.16
N ASP A 106 8.18 -7.19 -8.54
CA ASP A 106 7.50 -8.09 -9.49
C ASP A 106 6.23 -8.69 -8.90
N ASP A 107 6.20 -8.87 -7.57
CA ASP A 107 5.09 -9.48 -6.84
C ASP A 107 4.72 -8.72 -5.57
N LEU A 108 3.45 -8.85 -5.19
CA LEU A 108 2.95 -8.45 -3.89
C LEU A 108 1.96 -9.45 -3.33
N SER A 109 1.77 -9.41 -2.01
CA SER A 109 0.71 -10.17 -1.35
C SER A 109 -0.36 -9.22 -0.83
N PHE A 110 -1.62 -9.60 -1.03
CA PHE A 110 -2.79 -8.87 -0.57
C PHE A 110 -3.59 -9.74 0.40
N PHE A 111 -3.46 -9.43 1.68
CA PHE A 111 -4.25 -10.04 2.74
C PHE A 111 -5.51 -9.22 2.99
N ARG A 112 -6.65 -9.89 3.11
CA ARG A 112 -7.91 -9.30 3.55
C ARG A 112 -8.60 -10.19 4.58
N ALA A 113 -9.23 -9.58 5.57
CA ALA A 113 -10.04 -10.29 6.55
C ALA A 113 -11.21 -9.45 7.06
N ASP A 114 -12.38 -10.07 7.17
CA ASP A 114 -13.47 -9.57 7.99
C ASP A 114 -13.10 -9.79 9.47
N THR A 115 -12.93 -8.70 10.20
CA THR A 115 -12.57 -8.70 11.62
C THR A 115 -13.81 -8.66 12.52
N THR A 116 -15.01 -8.56 11.96
CA THR A 116 -16.29 -8.45 12.68
C THR A 116 -17.39 -9.34 12.05
N PRO A 117 -17.15 -10.65 11.87
CA PRO A 117 -18.05 -11.54 11.10
C PRO A 117 -19.45 -11.71 11.69
N GLU A 118 -19.61 -11.46 12.99
CA GLU A 118 -20.90 -11.58 13.70
C GLU A 118 -21.78 -10.32 13.56
N ALA A 119 -21.26 -9.23 12.98
CA ALA A 119 -21.90 -7.91 13.01
C ALA A 119 -23.05 -7.71 11.99
N GLY A 120 -23.29 -8.65 11.07
CA GLY A 120 -24.49 -8.63 10.24
C GLY A 120 -24.37 -9.30 8.87
N SER A 121 -25.50 -9.33 8.15
CA SER A 121 -25.62 -9.79 6.76
C SER A 121 -25.45 -8.63 5.78
N GLY A 122 -24.50 -8.72 4.84
CA GLY A 122 -24.23 -7.72 3.81
C GLY A 122 -22.77 -7.74 3.33
N ASP A 123 -22.41 -6.82 2.43
CA ASP A 123 -21.03 -6.68 1.96
C ASP A 123 -20.09 -6.26 3.10
N ALA A 124 -19.20 -7.15 3.50
CA ALA A 124 -18.22 -6.91 4.56
C ALA A 124 -17.14 -5.93 4.10
N ILE A 125 -16.83 -4.93 4.94
CA ILE A 125 -15.62 -4.12 4.79
C ILE A 125 -14.48 -4.88 5.44
N LEU A 126 -13.46 -5.20 4.65
CA LEU A 126 -12.35 -6.02 5.10
C LEU A 126 -11.22 -5.14 5.62
N TYR A 127 -10.59 -5.58 6.71
CA TYR A 127 -9.22 -5.19 7.00
C TYR A 127 -8.33 -5.65 5.86
N ALA A 128 -7.42 -4.79 5.40
CA ALA A 128 -6.58 -5.04 4.24
C ALA A 128 -5.10 -4.74 4.54
N GLU A 129 -4.22 -5.60 4.02
CA GLU A 129 -2.78 -5.37 3.97
C GLU A 129 -2.24 -5.69 2.58
N VAL A 130 -1.57 -4.73 1.96
CA VAL A 130 -0.73 -4.95 0.77
C VAL A 130 0.72 -5.02 1.25
N ARG A 131 1.39 -6.13 1.01
CA ARG A 131 2.79 -6.33 1.42
C ARG A 131 3.66 -6.53 0.19
N MET A 132 4.73 -5.75 0.13
CA MET A 132 5.73 -5.78 -0.91
C MET A 132 7.09 -6.09 -0.28
N ARG A 133 7.81 -7.06 -0.83
CA ARG A 133 9.21 -7.28 -0.50
C ARG A 133 10.06 -6.50 -1.49
N ILE A 134 10.94 -5.66 -0.96
CA ILE A 134 11.70 -4.72 -1.76
C ILE A 134 13.17 -4.73 -1.31
N GLU A 135 14.03 -4.24 -2.18
CA GLU A 135 15.44 -4.04 -1.88
C GLU A 135 15.73 -2.53 -1.94
N LEU A 136 16.11 -1.96 -0.79
CA LEU A 136 16.31 -0.53 -0.64
C LEU A 136 17.76 -0.13 -0.91
N ALA A 137 17.95 0.92 -1.70
CA ALA A 137 19.19 1.68 -1.78
C ALA A 137 19.05 2.96 -0.94
N GLY A 138 19.85 3.08 0.11
CA GLY A 138 19.88 4.26 1.00
C GLY A 138 20.90 5.31 0.59
N SER A 139 20.61 6.58 0.87
CA SER A 139 21.56 7.70 0.78
C SER A 139 21.29 8.75 1.85
N GLY A 140 22.24 9.67 2.06
CA GLY A 140 22.15 10.69 3.11
C GLY A 140 22.43 10.08 4.49
N VAL A 141 21.47 10.17 5.42
CA VAL A 141 21.59 9.53 6.75
C VAL A 141 21.48 8.01 6.72
N PHE A 142 20.90 7.44 5.67
CA PHE A 142 20.79 5.99 5.54
C PHE A 142 22.15 5.41 5.16
N THR A 143 22.68 4.57 6.04
CA THR A 143 23.96 3.90 5.87
C THR A 143 23.71 2.42 5.66
N GLY A 144 24.27 1.87 4.60
CA GLY A 144 24.06 0.46 4.26
C GLY A 144 24.27 0.22 2.78
N SER A 145 24.51 -1.04 2.45
CA SER A 145 24.41 -1.52 1.08
C SER A 145 22.93 -1.66 0.69
N LEU A 146 22.62 -2.55 -0.26
CA LEU A 146 21.24 -2.89 -0.57
C LEU A 146 20.59 -3.55 0.65
N MET A 147 19.49 -2.99 1.14
CA MET A 147 18.81 -3.43 2.37
C MET A 147 17.47 -4.09 2.01
N PRO A 148 17.35 -5.42 2.14
CA PRO A 148 16.05 -6.09 2.06
C PRO A 148 15.06 -5.49 3.07
N ALA A 149 13.84 -5.24 2.61
CA ALA A 149 12.79 -4.63 3.41
C ALA A 149 11.39 -5.16 3.04
N GLU A 150 10.43 -4.95 3.94
CA GLU A 150 9.01 -5.15 3.66
C GLU A 150 8.28 -3.80 3.77
N LEU A 151 7.58 -3.40 2.71
CA LEU A 151 6.64 -2.29 2.72
C LEU A 151 5.24 -2.86 2.90
N VAL A 152 4.56 -2.45 3.97
CA VAL A 152 3.20 -2.88 4.30
C VAL A 152 2.28 -1.67 4.27
N LEU A 153 1.26 -1.72 3.43
CA LEU A 153 0.20 -0.72 3.36
C LEU A 153 -1.04 -1.33 4.02
N THR A 154 -1.65 -0.61 4.97
CA THR A 154 -2.79 -1.14 5.73
C THR A 154 -3.99 -0.20 5.66
N GLY A 155 -5.19 -0.76 5.78
CA GLY A 155 -6.41 0.02 5.87
C GLY A 155 -7.64 -0.85 5.69
N GLN A 156 -8.58 -0.36 4.90
CA GLN A 156 -9.79 -1.07 4.54
C GLN A 156 -9.81 -1.41 3.07
N SER A 157 -10.56 -2.44 2.70
CA SER A 157 -10.85 -2.77 1.31
C SER A 157 -12.09 -3.64 1.22
N ASN A 158 -12.41 -4.11 0.01
CA ASN A 158 -13.30 -5.26 -0.17
C ASN A 158 -12.46 -6.41 -0.77
N VAL A 159 -13.03 -7.29 -1.60
CA VAL A 159 -12.26 -8.36 -2.26
C VAL A 159 -11.24 -7.79 -3.25
N CYS A 160 -11.60 -6.73 -3.97
CA CYS A 160 -10.70 -6.03 -4.89
C CYS A 160 -9.89 -4.97 -4.15
N LEU A 161 -8.63 -4.77 -4.57
CA LEU A 161 -7.79 -3.72 -4.01
C LEU A 161 -8.35 -2.34 -4.37
N ASP A 162 -8.29 -1.43 -3.40
CA ASP A 162 -8.65 -0.03 -3.54
C ASP A 162 -7.67 0.78 -2.70
N ALA A 163 -6.70 1.44 -3.34
CA ALA A 163 -5.65 2.19 -2.68
C ALA A 163 -6.20 3.42 -1.94
N SER A 164 -7.36 3.94 -2.34
CA SER A 164 -8.00 5.08 -1.67
C SER A 164 -8.43 4.77 -0.23
N ARG A 165 -8.58 3.49 0.09
CA ARG A 165 -9.05 3.00 1.40
C ARG A 165 -7.90 2.49 2.28
N LEU A 166 -6.68 2.51 1.75
CA LEU A 166 -5.47 2.34 2.55
C LEU A 166 -5.20 3.62 3.33
N GLN A 167 -4.74 3.45 4.57
CA GLN A 167 -4.66 4.52 5.58
C GLN A 167 -3.27 4.68 6.14
N ASN A 168 -2.51 3.59 6.28
CA ASN A 168 -1.19 3.64 6.89
C ASN A 168 -0.18 2.91 6.01
N TRP A 169 1.08 3.26 6.21
CA TRP A 169 2.22 2.53 5.65
C TRP A 169 3.20 2.19 6.76
N HIS A 170 3.90 1.07 6.58
CA HIS A 170 5.00 0.64 7.43
C HIS A 170 6.14 0.18 6.53
N LEU A 171 7.35 0.68 6.77
CA LEU A 171 8.56 0.22 6.13
C LEU A 171 9.44 -0.50 7.15
N ILE A 172 9.74 -1.77 6.85
CA ILE A 172 10.36 -2.70 7.77
C ILE A 172 11.73 -3.10 7.24
N VAL A 173 12.80 -2.67 7.92
CA VAL A 173 14.17 -3.07 7.59
C VAL A 173 14.74 -3.88 8.74
N GLY A 174 15.14 -5.13 8.46
CA GLY A 174 15.60 -6.08 9.46
C GLY A 174 16.75 -6.94 8.97
N THR A 175 17.97 -6.42 9.08
CA THR A 175 19.21 -7.10 8.68
C THR A 175 20.28 -6.98 9.77
N GLU A 176 21.41 -7.66 9.58
CA GLU A 176 22.57 -7.52 10.45
C GLU A 176 23.27 -6.16 10.29
N GLU A 177 23.03 -5.38 9.23
CA GLU A 177 23.70 -4.08 9.03
C GLU A 177 22.76 -2.90 9.32
N ALA A 178 21.47 -3.08 9.03
CA ALA A 178 20.42 -2.09 9.19
C ALA A 178 19.19 -2.69 9.87
N SER A 179 18.65 -1.99 10.88
CA SER A 179 17.47 -2.40 11.63
C SER A 179 16.70 -1.17 12.06
N PHE A 180 15.63 -0.86 11.35
CA PHE A 180 14.76 0.28 11.62
C PHE A 180 13.35 0.03 11.06
N HIS A 181 12.38 0.75 11.62
CA HIS A 181 10.98 0.66 11.24
C HIS A 181 10.43 2.07 11.08
N PHE A 182 9.94 2.42 9.90
CA PHE A 182 9.17 3.65 9.73
C PHE A 182 7.70 3.33 9.60
N PHE A 183 6.86 4.25 10.06
CA PHE A 183 5.43 4.20 9.83
C PHE A 183 4.84 5.60 9.74
N GLY A 184 3.67 5.70 9.11
CA GLY A 184 2.93 6.95 9.03
C GLY A 184 1.61 6.77 8.28
N ASP A 185 0.93 7.90 8.10
CA ASP A 185 -0.34 7.93 7.41
C ASP A 185 -0.17 8.08 5.90
N LEU A 186 -1.13 7.53 5.15
CA LEU A 186 -1.33 7.82 3.74
C LEU A 186 -2.28 8.99 3.60
N ALA A 187 -2.00 9.89 2.65
CA ALA A 187 -2.94 10.92 2.27
C ALA A 187 -4.08 10.22 1.53
N GLY A 188 -5.26 10.16 2.16
CA GLY A 188 -6.46 9.64 1.51
C GLY A 188 -6.61 10.31 0.15
N THR A 189 -6.78 9.51 -0.91
CA THR A 189 -6.97 10.10 -2.24
C THR A 189 -8.28 10.89 -2.23
N PRO A 190 -8.31 12.14 -2.71
CA PRO A 190 -9.57 12.81 -2.95
C PRO A 190 -10.38 11.97 -3.94
N GLN A 191 -11.60 11.60 -3.54
CA GLN A 191 -12.60 10.96 -4.39
C GLN A 191 -13.05 11.91 -5.52
#